data_AF-A0A1G5SL70-F1
#
_entry.id   AF-A0A1G5SL70-F1
#
_cell.length_a   1.000
_cell.length_b   1.000
_cell.length_c   1.000
_cell.angle_alpha   90.00
_cell.angle_beta   90.00
_cell.angle_gamma   90.00
#
_symmetry.space_group_name_H-M   'P 1'
#
loop_
_entity.id
_entity.type
_entity.pdbx_description
1 polymer ?
#
loop_
_entity_poly.entity_id
_entity_poly.type
_entity_poly.pdbx_seq_one_letter_code
_entity_poly.pdbx_strand_id
1 'polypeptide(L)'
;MAGQATRIAPKRPRDEPDPARAEGEKAGARIDAAFEKLARKMRARADKAHGKLAAVTEPGKRAVLLRRYELYADAAAYLEERLVHRGERSA
;
A
#
# COMPACT_ATOMS: atom_id res chain seq x y z
N MET A 1 -27.64 9.39 52.61
CA MET A 1 -26.29 8.80 52.48
C MET A 1 -26.41 7.50 51.70
N ALA A 2 -26.12 7.49 50.40
CA ALA A 2 -26.04 6.26 49.61
C ALA A 2 -24.72 6.30 48.83
N GLY A 3 -23.78 5.44 49.24
CA GLY A 3 -22.44 5.35 48.66
C GLY A 3 -22.49 4.78 47.24
N GLN A 4 -22.01 5.55 46.28
CA GLN A 4 -21.68 5.05 44.95
C GLN A 4 -20.42 4.19 45.07
N ALA A 5 -20.59 2.88 44.95
CA ALA A 5 -19.48 1.98 44.70
C ALA A 5 -18.97 2.22 43.27
N THR A 6 -17.90 3.00 43.14
CA THR A 6 -17.13 3.15 41.91
C THR A 6 -16.59 1.78 41.51
N ARG A 7 -17.20 1.16 40.49
CA ARG A 7 -16.62 -0.01 39.83
C ARG A 7 -15.35 0.45 39.12
N ILE A 8 -14.20 0.26 39.77
CA ILE A 8 -12.90 0.47 39.15
C ILE A 8 -12.76 -0.61 38.09
N ALA A 9 -12.86 -0.23 36.81
CA ALA A 9 -12.58 -1.13 35.71
C ALA A 9 -11.15 -1.67 35.87
N PRO A 10 -10.91 -2.97 35.65
CA PRO A 10 -9.58 -3.54 35.82
C PRO A 10 -8.61 -2.82 34.87
N LYS A 11 -7.62 -2.12 35.43
CA LYS A 11 -6.51 -1.57 34.67
C LYS A 11 -5.77 -2.76 34.05
N ARG A 12 -5.82 -2.88 32.72
CA ARG A 12 -4.96 -3.83 32.00
C ARG A 12 -3.51 -3.66 32.48
N PRO A 13 -2.78 -4.75 32.75
CA PRO A 13 -1.36 -4.66 33.06
C PRO A 13 -0.67 -3.90 31.90
N ARG A 14 0.19 -2.94 32.27
CA ARG A 14 0.83 -1.99 31.33
C ARG A 14 1.67 -2.66 30.24
N ASP A 15 2.00 -3.93 30.42
CA ASP A 15 2.92 -4.71 29.59
C ASP A 15 2.21 -5.74 28.69
N GLU A 16 0.88 -5.82 28.71
CA GLU A 16 0.16 -6.66 27.74
C GLU A 16 0.04 -5.93 26.40
N PRO A 17 0.53 -6.51 25.28
CA PRO A 17 0.36 -5.92 23.97
C PRO A 17 -1.14 -5.80 23.67
N ASP A 18 -1.59 -4.59 23.35
CA ASP A 18 -2.99 -4.33 23.05
C ASP A 18 -3.42 -5.19 21.85
N PRO A 19 -4.34 -6.15 22.00
CA PRO A 19 -4.75 -7.04 20.92
C PRO A 19 -5.31 -6.29 19.71
N ALA A 20 -5.91 -5.11 19.92
CA ALA A 20 -6.36 -4.26 18.82
C ALA A 20 -5.18 -3.71 18.00
N ARG A 21 -4.09 -3.33 18.68
CA ARG A 21 -2.86 -2.88 18.03
C ARG A 21 -2.19 -4.02 17.25
N ALA A 22 -2.09 -5.21 17.85
CA ALA A 22 -1.48 -6.38 17.19
C ALA A 22 -2.25 -6.80 15.93
N GLU A 23 -3.59 -6.81 15.97
CA GLU A 23 -4.39 -7.09 14.77
C GLU A 23 -4.26 -5.96 13.74
N GLY A 24 -4.18 -4.70 14.17
CA GLY A 24 -3.90 -3.56 13.30
C GLY A 24 -2.58 -3.69 12.54
N GLU A 25 -1.50 -4.06 13.22
CA GLU A 25 -0.19 -4.29 12.62
C GLU A 25 -0.23 -5.44 11.60
N LYS A 26 -0.89 -6.55 11.95
CA LYS A 26 -1.07 -7.71 11.06
C LYS A 26 -1.89 -7.38 9.81
N ALA A 27 -2.99 -6.64 9.97
CA ALA A 27 -3.80 -6.18 8.85
C ALA A 27 -3.01 -5.19 7.98
N GLY A 28 -2.28 -4.26 8.59
CA GLY A 28 -1.37 -3.33 7.91
C GLY A 28 -0.35 -4.05 7.04
N ALA A 29 0.36 -5.03 7.60
CA ALA A 29 1.36 -5.82 6.87
C ALA A 29 0.76 -6.56 5.65
N ARG A 30 -0.46 -7.10 5.78
CA ARG A 30 -1.18 -7.74 4.65
C ARG A 30 -1.55 -6.74 3.56
N ILE A 31 -1.99 -5.55 3.95
CA ILE A 31 -2.30 -4.46 3.02
C ILE A 31 -1.03 -4.03 2.29
N ASP A 32 0.08 -3.86 2.99
CA ASP A 32 1.35 -3.44 2.39
C ASP A 32 1.88 -4.49 1.40
N ALA A 33 1.85 -5.76 1.77
CA ALA A 33 2.21 -6.84 0.86
C ALA A 33 1.34 -6.88 -0.41
N ALA A 34 0.04 -6.58 -0.30
CA ALA A 34 -0.86 -6.51 -1.45
C ALA A 34 -0.54 -5.32 -2.36
N PHE A 35 -0.26 -4.15 -1.77
CA PHE A 35 0.15 -2.95 -2.50
C PHE A 35 1.48 -3.16 -3.22
N GLU A 36 2.46 -3.74 -2.54
CA GLU A 36 3.79 -4.01 -3.11
C GLU A 36 3.70 -4.98 -4.29
N LYS A 37 2.91 -6.05 -4.15
CA LYS A 37 2.63 -6.99 -5.24
C LYS A 37 1.97 -6.30 -6.44
N LEU A 38 1.02 -5.40 -6.18
CA LEU A 38 0.33 -4.67 -7.25
C LEU A 38 1.24 -3.66 -7.94
N ALA A 39 2.06 -2.92 -7.18
CA ALA A 39 3.05 -1.98 -7.70
C ALA A 39 4.03 -2.68 -8.64
N ARG A 40 4.63 -3.80 -8.19
CA ARG A 40 5.52 -4.63 -9.02
C ARG A 40 4.85 -5.09 -10.32
N LYS A 41 3.57 -5.48 -10.26
CA LYS A 41 2.81 -5.89 -11.45
C LYS A 41 2.59 -4.73 -12.41
N MET A 42 2.35 -3.51 -11.90
CA MET A 42 2.18 -2.32 -12.74
C MET A 42 3.52 -1.93 -13.37
N ARG A 43 4.63 -1.91 -12.62
CA ARG A 43 5.99 -1.71 -13.17
C ARG A 43 6.30 -2.68 -14.31
N ALA A 44 6.13 -3.99 -14.10
CA ALA A 44 6.38 -4.98 -15.13
C ALA A 44 5.54 -4.76 -16.41
N ARG A 45 4.32 -4.24 -16.28
CA ARG A 45 3.47 -3.90 -17.43
C ARG A 45 3.92 -2.62 -18.13
N ALA A 46 4.37 -1.62 -17.36
CA ALA A 46 4.97 -0.41 -17.89
C ALA A 46 6.23 -0.76 -18.69
N ASP A 47 7.15 -1.52 -18.10
CA ASP A 47 8.40 -1.95 -18.74
C ASP A 47 8.13 -2.74 -20.02
N LYS A 48 7.13 -3.63 -20.00
CA LYS A 48 6.70 -4.37 -21.19
C LYS A 48 6.15 -3.46 -22.29
N ALA A 49 5.42 -2.40 -21.94
CA ALA A 49 4.91 -1.44 -22.92
C ALA A 49 6.05 -0.58 -23.48
N HIS A 50 6.94 -0.09 -22.60
CA HIS A 50 8.09 0.72 -22.96
C HIS A 50 9.08 -0.04 -23.84
N GLY A 51 9.42 -1.29 -23.48
CA GLY A 51 10.34 -2.13 -24.26
C GLY A 51 9.87 -2.43 -25.68
N LYS A 52 8.56 -2.32 -25.95
CA LYS A 52 8.00 -2.47 -27.30
C LYS A 52 8.14 -1.20 -28.15
N LEU A 53 8.37 -0.03 -27.55
CA LEU A 53 8.43 1.24 -28.28
C LEU A 53 9.60 1.30 -29.26
N ALA A 54 10.73 0.64 -28.95
CA ALA A 54 11.90 0.62 -29.82
C ALA A 54 11.63 -0.09 -31.16
N ALA A 55 10.72 -1.07 -31.17
CA ALA A 55 10.41 -1.87 -32.36
C ALA A 55 9.20 -1.36 -33.16
N VAL A 56 8.50 -0.31 -32.71
CA VAL A 56 7.27 0.19 -33.35
C VAL A 56 7.53 1.52 -34.03
N THR A 57 7.45 1.50 -35.36
CA THR A 57 7.58 2.67 -36.25
C THR A 57 6.24 3.31 -36.59
N GLU A 58 5.14 2.56 -36.49
CA GLU A 58 3.79 3.05 -36.80
C GLU A 58 3.29 4.01 -35.70
N PRO A 59 2.97 5.28 -36.03
CA PRO A 59 2.69 6.31 -35.04
C PRO A 59 1.52 6.00 -34.10
N GLY A 60 0.42 5.42 -34.59
CA GLY A 60 -0.76 5.09 -33.80
C GLY A 60 -0.48 4.03 -32.75
N LYS A 61 0.13 2.90 -33.14
CA LYS A 61 0.59 1.86 -32.21
C LYS A 61 1.61 2.41 -31.20
N ARG A 62 2.50 3.30 -31.64
CA ARG A 62 3.47 3.95 -30.75
C ARG A 62 2.76 4.80 -29.70
N ALA A 63 1.77 5.61 -30.09
CA ALA A 63 0.97 6.40 -29.17
C ALA A 63 0.21 5.54 -28.14
N VAL A 64 -0.36 4.40 -28.58
CA VAL A 64 -1.04 3.45 -27.67
C VAL A 64 -0.07 2.85 -26.66
N LEU A 65 1.13 2.46 -27.09
CA LEU A 65 2.15 1.91 -26.20
C LEU A 65 2.67 2.94 -25.21
N LEU A 66 2.89 4.19 -25.65
CA LEU A 66 3.25 5.30 -24.77
C LEU A 66 2.18 5.54 -23.71
N ARG A 67 0.92 5.66 -24.10
CA ARG A 67 -0.18 5.88 -23.16
C ARG A 67 -0.31 4.74 -22.15
N ARG A 68 -0.10 3.50 -22.60
CA ARG A 68 -0.12 2.32 -21.73
C ARG A 68 1.05 2.32 -20.75
N TYR A 69 2.24 2.71 -21.20
CA TYR A 69 3.40 2.86 -20.34
C TYR A 69 3.13 3.87 -19.24
N GLU A 70 2.70 5.09 -19.59
CA GLU A 70 2.36 6.16 -18.65
C GLU A 70 1.37 5.68 -17.59
N LEU A 71 0.23 5.13 -18.00
CA LEU A 71 -0.82 4.70 -17.07
C LEU A 71 -0.33 3.62 -16.08
N TYR A 72 0.51 2.68 -16.53
CA TYR A 72 1.06 1.67 -15.65
C TYR A 72 2.19 2.20 -14.77
N ALA A 73 3.01 3.12 -15.27
CA ALA A 73 4.06 3.76 -14.48
C ALA A 73 3.47 4.64 -13.37
N ASP A 74 2.45 5.45 -13.69
CA ASP A 74 1.75 6.30 -12.72
C ASP A 74 1.04 5.46 -11.66
N ALA A 75 0.36 4.38 -12.07
CA ALA A 75 -0.29 3.47 -11.14
C ALA A 75 0.70 2.77 -10.20
N ALA A 76 1.90 2.42 -10.69
CA ALA A 76 2.95 1.88 -9.85
C ALA A 76 3.46 2.92 -8.84
N ALA A 77 3.75 4.14 -9.31
CA ALA A 77 4.22 5.23 -8.45
C ALA A 77 3.23 5.55 -7.33
N TYR A 78 1.93 5.64 -7.65
CA TYR A 78 0.89 5.87 -6.65
C TYR A 78 0.87 4.80 -5.53
N LEU A 79 1.07 3.54 -5.89
CA LEU A 79 1.09 2.44 -4.93
C LEU A 79 2.37 2.45 -4.08
N GLU A 80 3.50 2.77 -4.70
CA GLU A 80 4.82 2.90 -4.04
C GLU A 80 4.82 4.06 -3.03
N GLU A 81 4.33 5.24 -3.42
CA GLU A 81 4.18 6.40 -2.52
C GLU A 81 3.30 6.07 -1.30
N ARG A 82 2.22 5.31 -1.50
CA ARG A 82 1.34 4.90 -0.40
C ARG A 82 2.05 3.98 0.60
N LEU A 83 3.00 3.16 0.14
CA LEU A 83 3.82 2.32 1.01
C LEU A 83 4.82 3.17 1.80
N VAL A 84 5.46 4.16 1.16
CA VAL A 84 6.37 5.11 1.83
C VAL A 84 5.64 5.86 2.94
N HIS A 85 4.49 6.47 2.65
CA HIS A 85 3.71 7.21 3.65
C HIS A 85 3.15 6.35 4.79
N ARG A 86 3.06 5.03 4.62
CA ARG A 86 2.71 4.11 5.72
C ARG A 86 3.94 3.72 6.53
N GLY A 87 5.09 3.51 5.89
CA GLY A 87 6.37 3.34 6.57
C GLY A 87 6.71 4.56 7.43
N GLU A 88 6.56 5.78 6.91
CA GLU A 88 6.79 7.04 7.65
C GLU A 88 5.84 7.24 8.83
N ARG A 89 4.61 6.70 8.77
CA ARG A 89 3.64 6.76 9.88
C ARG A 89 3.82 5.66 10.92
N SER A 90 4.64 4.65 10.63
CA SER A 90 4.85 3.47 11.48
C SER A 90 6.23 3.46 12.15
N ALA A 91 7.12 4.36 11.74
CA ALA A 91 8.42 4.63 12.36
C ALA A 91 8.30 5.73 13.43
#